data_AF-A0A970BWJ1-F1
#
_entry.id   AF-A0A970BWJ1-F1
#
_cell.length_a   1.000
_cell.length_b   1.000
_cell.length_c   1.000
_cell.angle_alpha   90.00
_cell.angle_beta   90.00
_cell.angle_gamma   90.00
#
_symmetry.space_group_name_H-M   'P 1'
#
loop_
_entity.id
_entity.type
_entity.pdbx_description
1 polymer ?
#
loop_
_entity_poly.entity_id
_entity_poly.type
_entity_poly.pdbx_seq_one_letter_code
_entity_poly.pdbx_strand_id
1 'polypeptide(L)'
;MLAISATSAWRDAHPGAAIGLLELAGAEQTGSAARLEERKRATEALLRQRYGGWSRQDLLALPVMAAYARYYRRFKKTYHVQLQVESIVLKGRNLPTVTPLVDANFCAEVDTLILTAGHDADRLLEPVCMDVSVPGDRQTLMSGEPKDILAGDMVMRDAGG
;
A
#
# COMPACT_ATOMS: atom_id res chain seq x y z
N MET A 1 3.53 -14.34 16.32
CA MET A 1 4.20 -13.31 15.50
C MET A 1 4.92 -14.03 14.39
N LEU A 2 4.48 -13.79 13.16
CA LEU A 2 4.98 -14.46 11.97
C LEU A 2 6.50 -14.26 11.81
N ALA A 3 7.24 -15.31 11.47
CA ALA A 3 8.63 -15.19 11.09
C ALA A 3 8.75 -14.41 9.77
N ILE A 4 9.18 -13.15 9.86
CA ILE A 4 9.34 -12.25 8.70
C ILE A 4 10.81 -11.94 8.47
N SER A 5 11.26 -12.07 7.23
CA SER A 5 12.64 -11.81 6.82
C SER A 5 12.72 -11.13 5.45
N ALA A 6 13.94 -10.80 5.01
CA ALA A 6 14.21 -10.37 3.65
C ALA A 6 15.38 -11.16 3.08
N THR A 7 15.34 -11.48 1.79
CA THR A 7 16.44 -12.18 1.10
C THR A 7 17.64 -11.26 0.89
N SER A 8 18.83 -11.83 0.63
CA SER A 8 19.99 -11.03 0.19
C SER A 8 19.71 -10.35 -1.15
N ALA A 9 19.08 -11.08 -2.08
CA ALA A 9 18.68 -10.56 -3.39
C ALA A 9 17.82 -9.30 -3.26
N TRP A 10 16.87 -9.27 -2.32
CA TRP A 10 16.05 -8.08 -2.06
C TRP A 10 16.86 -6.89 -1.54
N ARG A 11 17.76 -7.13 -0.58
CA ARG A 11 18.65 -6.08 -0.05
C ARG A 11 19.58 -5.52 -1.13
N ASP A 12 20.10 -6.39 -1.99
CA ASP A 12 21.04 -6.01 -3.06
C ASP A 12 20.32 -5.27 -4.20
N ALA A 13 19.13 -5.73 -4.61
CA ALA A 13 18.34 -5.12 -5.68
C ALA A 13 17.66 -3.80 -5.25
N HIS A 14 17.41 -3.64 -3.95
CA HIS A 14 16.74 -2.48 -3.38
C HIS A 14 17.46 -1.90 -2.15
N PRO A 15 18.66 -1.33 -2.33
CA PRO A 15 19.42 -0.76 -1.22
C PRO A 15 18.63 0.33 -0.48
N GLY A 16 18.56 0.21 0.84
CA GLY A 16 17.83 1.14 1.70
C GLY A 16 16.31 0.94 1.72
N ALA A 17 15.77 -0.08 1.04
CA ALA A 17 14.38 -0.45 1.21
C ALA A 17 14.13 -0.97 2.64
N ALA A 18 12.97 -0.62 3.17
CA ALA A 18 12.52 -1.04 4.49
C ALA A 18 11.03 -1.39 4.43
N ILE A 19 10.62 -2.28 5.32
CA ILE A 19 9.20 -2.59 5.56
C ILE A 19 8.85 -2.19 6.99
N GLY A 20 7.65 -1.65 7.16
CA GLY A 20 7.02 -1.51 8.47
C GLY A 20 6.05 -2.67 8.68
N LEU A 21 6.01 -3.22 9.89
CA LEU A 21 5.15 -4.35 10.24
C LEU A 21 4.27 -3.97 11.43
N LEU A 22 2.98 -4.26 11.31
CA LEU A 22 2.00 -4.12 12.38
C LEU A 22 1.08 -5.35 12.34
N GLU A 23 1.19 -6.19 13.37
CA GLU A 23 0.27 -7.32 13.59
C GLU A 23 -0.80 -6.87 14.59
N LEU A 24 -2.07 -7.06 14.22
CA LEU A 24 -3.23 -6.71 15.04
C LEU A 24 -4.04 -7.96 15.35
N ALA A 25 -4.47 -8.10 16.60
CA ALA A 25 -5.33 -9.19 17.04
C ALA A 25 -6.63 -8.62 17.62
N GLY A 26 -7.74 -9.37 17.52
CA GLY A 26 -9.03 -8.98 18.08
C GLY A 26 -9.71 -7.80 17.37
N ALA A 27 -9.39 -7.57 16.09
CA ALA A 27 -10.00 -6.49 15.32
C ALA A 27 -11.44 -6.84 14.91
N GLU A 28 -12.43 -6.28 15.61
CA GLU A 28 -13.84 -6.44 15.24
C GLU A 28 -14.14 -5.72 13.91
N GLN A 29 -14.67 -6.46 12.93
CA GLN A 29 -15.14 -5.91 11.65
C GLN A 29 -16.64 -5.54 11.67
N THR A 30 -17.37 -5.95 12.70
CA THR A 30 -18.81 -5.79 12.81
C THR A 30 -19.17 -4.61 13.72
N GLY A 31 -20.19 -3.84 13.34
CA GLY A 31 -20.71 -2.74 14.15
C GLY A 31 -20.46 -1.36 13.54
N SER A 32 -20.76 -0.32 14.31
CA SER A 32 -20.63 1.07 13.86
C SER A 32 -19.15 1.49 13.84
N ALA A 33 -18.64 1.85 12.66
CA ALA A 33 -17.31 2.40 12.48
C ALA A 33 -17.28 3.94 12.55
N ALA A 34 -18.18 4.57 13.33
CA ALA A 34 -18.36 6.02 13.34
C ALA A 34 -17.06 6.82 13.54
N ARG A 35 -16.21 6.41 14.48
CA ARG A 35 -14.90 7.06 14.72
C ARG A 35 -13.94 6.93 13.54
N LEU A 36 -13.99 5.81 12.81
CA LEU A 36 -13.17 5.62 11.61
C LEU A 36 -13.70 6.49 10.46
N GLU A 37 -15.02 6.60 10.31
CA GLU A 37 -15.64 7.50 9.35
C GLU A 37 -15.29 8.97 9.65
N GLU A 38 -15.37 9.41 10.91
CA GLU A 38 -14.90 10.74 11.34
C GLU A 38 -13.42 10.94 10.99
N ARG A 39 -12.57 9.94 11.26
CA ARG A 39 -11.15 10.00 10.91
C ARG A 39 -10.93 10.13 9.40
N LYS A 40 -11.68 9.39 8.58
CA LYS A 40 -11.60 9.50 7.10
C LYS A 40 -11.95 10.90 6.63
N ARG A 41 -13.05 11.48 7.13
CA ARG A 41 -13.45 12.85 6.76
C ARG A 41 -12.42 13.89 7.22
N ALA A 42 -11.85 13.71 8.41
CA ALA A 42 -10.78 14.57 8.90
C ALA A 42 -9.52 14.48 8.01
N THR A 43 -9.10 13.27 7.63
CA THR A 43 -7.97 13.05 6.72
C THR A 43 -8.21 13.70 5.35
N GLU A 44 -9.39 13.52 4.76
CA GLU A 44 -9.74 14.16 3.48
C GLU A 44 -9.71 15.69 3.58
N ALA A 45 -10.26 16.26 4.65
CA ALA A 45 -10.25 17.70 4.89
C ALA A 45 -8.81 18.23 5.03
N LEU A 46 -7.95 17.52 5.77
CA LEU A 46 -6.54 17.86 5.93
C LEU A 46 -5.79 17.82 4.59
N LEU A 47 -6.01 16.78 3.77
CA LEU A 47 -5.40 16.67 2.45
C LEU A 47 -5.81 17.82 1.53
N ARG A 48 -7.11 18.16 1.52
CA ARG A 48 -7.62 19.30 0.73
C ARG A 48 -7.08 20.63 1.23
N GLN A 49 -6.96 20.81 2.54
CA GLN A 49 -6.36 22.01 3.13
C GLN A 49 -4.89 22.14 2.76
N ARG A 50 -4.12 21.05 2.85
CA ARG A 50 -2.67 21.05 2.68
C ARG A 50 -2.23 21.15 1.22
N TYR A 51 -2.96 20.46 0.33
CA TYR A 51 -2.58 20.32 -1.07
C TYR A 51 -3.59 20.97 -2.04
N GLY A 52 -4.58 21.70 -1.51
CA GLY A 52 -5.54 22.43 -2.33
C GLY A 52 -4.84 23.39 -3.29
N GLY A 53 -5.20 23.31 -4.57
CA GLY A 53 -4.59 24.12 -5.63
C GLY A 53 -3.23 23.62 -6.14
N TRP A 54 -2.69 22.55 -5.57
CA TRP A 54 -1.45 21.94 -6.07
C TRP A 54 -1.69 21.24 -7.41
N SER A 55 -0.69 21.28 -8.28
CA SER A 55 -0.66 20.46 -9.48
C SER A 55 -0.22 19.03 -9.16
N ARG A 56 -0.40 18.13 -10.13
CA ARG A 56 0.18 16.78 -10.09
C ARG A 56 1.70 16.79 -9.89
N GLN A 57 2.40 17.77 -10.46
CA GLN A 57 3.86 17.86 -10.35
C GLN A 57 4.28 18.25 -8.93
N ASP A 58 3.52 19.11 -8.27
CA ASP A 58 3.78 19.51 -6.89
C ASP A 58 3.60 18.34 -5.92
N LEU A 59 2.54 17.53 -6.10
CA LEU A 59 2.35 16.29 -5.35
C LEU A 59 3.51 15.30 -5.55
N LEU A 60 3.94 15.12 -6.81
CA LEU A 60 5.07 14.25 -7.15
C LEU A 60 6.42 14.74 -6.61
N ALA A 61 6.54 16.04 -6.27
CA ALA A 61 7.73 16.60 -5.66
C ALA A 61 7.85 16.26 -4.16
N LEU A 62 6.77 15.78 -3.52
CA LEU A 62 6.82 15.32 -2.13
C LEU A 62 7.79 14.13 -2.02
N PRO A 63 8.72 14.12 -1.02
CA PRO A 63 9.78 13.11 -0.95
C PRO A 63 9.29 11.66 -1.01
N VAL A 64 8.19 11.35 -0.32
CA VAL A 64 7.59 10.00 -0.31
C VAL A 64 7.04 9.64 -1.69
N MET A 65 6.23 10.51 -2.30
CA MET A 65 5.69 10.28 -3.64
C MET A 65 6.80 10.18 -4.69
N ALA A 66 7.83 11.02 -4.61
CA ALA A 66 8.96 11.00 -5.52
C ALA A 66 9.72 9.65 -5.47
N ALA A 67 9.88 9.09 -4.26
CA ALA A 67 10.51 7.79 -4.07
C ALA A 67 9.70 6.66 -4.74
N TYR A 68 8.40 6.59 -4.48
CA TYR A 68 7.53 5.60 -5.12
C TYR A 68 7.40 5.82 -6.63
N ALA A 69 7.27 7.06 -7.09
CA ALA A 69 7.18 7.37 -8.51
C ALA A 69 8.45 6.93 -9.27
N ARG A 70 9.64 7.12 -8.67
CA ARG A 70 10.90 6.62 -9.23
C ARG A 70 10.91 5.09 -9.30
N TYR A 71 10.43 4.43 -8.25
CA TYR A 71 10.31 2.97 -8.22
C TYR A 71 9.35 2.44 -9.29
N TYR A 72 8.11 2.93 -9.31
CA TYR A 72 7.05 2.51 -10.25
C TYR A 72 7.40 2.78 -11.72
N ARG A 73 8.21 3.80 -12.00
CA ARG A 73 8.66 4.13 -13.37
C ARG A 73 9.48 3.01 -13.99
N ARG A 74 10.22 2.21 -13.19
CA ARG A 74 10.94 1.01 -13.66
C ARG A 74 10.01 0.03 -14.39
N PHE A 75 8.75 0.03 -14.00
CA PHE A 75 7.70 -0.86 -14.49
C PHE A 75 6.71 -0.19 -15.45
N LYS A 76 6.98 1.07 -15.85
CA LYS A 76 6.05 1.89 -16.64
C LYS A 76 4.66 2.02 -15.98
N LYS A 77 4.61 2.02 -14.65
CA LYS A 77 3.38 2.18 -13.85
C LYS A 77 3.34 3.55 -13.18
N THR A 78 2.14 3.94 -12.76
CA THR A 78 1.92 5.11 -11.90
C THR A 78 1.70 4.64 -10.48
N TYR A 79 2.24 5.36 -9.50
CA TYR A 79 2.01 5.06 -8.09
C TYR A 79 0.53 5.28 -7.76
N HIS A 80 -0.16 4.25 -7.25
CA HIS A 80 -1.62 4.32 -7.11
C HIS A 80 -2.06 5.19 -5.93
N VAL A 81 -1.28 5.30 -4.85
CA VAL A 81 -1.58 6.23 -3.74
C VAL A 81 -1.55 7.69 -4.22
N GLN A 82 -0.66 8.03 -5.16
CA GLN A 82 -0.71 9.34 -5.83
C GLN A 82 -2.08 9.58 -6.49
N LEU A 83 -2.62 8.59 -7.22
CA LEU A 83 -3.93 8.72 -7.86
C LEU A 83 -5.08 8.86 -6.86
N GLN A 84 -4.97 8.20 -5.71
CA GLN A 84 -5.94 8.32 -4.61
C GLN A 84 -5.92 9.75 -4.03
N VAL A 85 -4.74 10.29 -3.73
CA VAL A 85 -4.58 11.67 -3.23
C VAL A 85 -5.06 12.68 -4.26
N GLU A 86 -4.72 12.51 -5.54
CA GLU A 86 -5.25 13.35 -6.64
C GLU A 86 -6.78 13.31 -6.71
N SER A 87 -7.39 12.14 -6.50
CA SER A 87 -8.85 12.00 -6.46
C SER A 87 -9.49 12.81 -5.32
N ILE A 88 -8.87 12.80 -4.14
CA ILE A 88 -9.37 13.53 -2.96
C ILE A 88 -9.20 15.03 -3.11
N VAL A 89 -8.00 15.45 -3.53
CA VAL A 89 -7.59 16.87 -3.54
C VAL A 89 -8.08 17.59 -4.79
N LEU A 90 -7.94 16.99 -5.97
CA LEU A 90 -8.22 17.64 -7.25
C LEU A 90 -9.65 17.40 -7.74
N LYS A 91 -10.26 16.28 -7.36
CA LYS A 91 -11.61 15.89 -7.79
C LYS A 91 -12.64 15.95 -6.67
N GLY A 92 -12.24 16.33 -5.45
CA GLY A 92 -13.12 16.44 -4.29
C GLY A 92 -13.77 15.12 -3.89
N ARG A 93 -13.22 13.96 -4.29
CA ARG A 93 -13.77 12.66 -3.92
C ARG A 93 -13.50 12.37 -2.43
N ASN A 94 -14.36 11.58 -1.84
CA ASN A 94 -14.18 11.06 -0.50
C ASN A 94 -13.61 9.64 -0.58
N LEU A 95 -12.94 9.20 0.49
CA LEU A 95 -12.58 7.80 0.70
C LEU A 95 -13.85 6.94 0.72
N PRO A 96 -13.82 5.78 0.04
CA PRO A 96 -14.96 4.86 0.00
C PRO A 96 -15.20 4.25 1.38
N THR A 97 -16.34 3.59 1.56
CA THR A 97 -16.63 2.77 2.74
C THR A 97 -16.71 1.31 2.31
N VAL A 98 -15.73 0.51 2.72
CA VAL A 98 -15.58 -0.90 2.30
C VAL A 98 -15.70 -1.83 3.50
N THR A 99 -14.63 -1.96 4.29
CA THR A 99 -14.61 -2.66 5.59
C THR A 99 -13.68 -1.90 6.54
N PRO A 100 -13.87 -1.97 7.86
CA PRO A 100 -13.07 -1.18 8.80
C PRO A 100 -11.55 -1.31 8.63
N LEU A 101 -11.01 -2.52 8.41
CA LEU A 101 -9.56 -2.70 8.22
C LEU A 101 -9.07 -2.14 6.88
N VAL A 102 -9.82 -2.36 5.80
CA VAL A 102 -9.46 -1.84 4.48
C VAL A 102 -9.51 -0.31 4.50
N ASP A 103 -10.56 0.26 5.07
CA ASP A 103 -10.73 1.70 5.21
C ASP A 103 -9.64 2.35 6.07
N ALA A 104 -9.21 1.69 7.15
CA ALA A 104 -8.10 2.14 7.98
C ALA A 104 -6.78 2.16 7.18
N ASN A 105 -6.51 1.12 6.38
CA ASN A 105 -5.35 1.09 5.49
C ASN A 105 -5.39 2.24 4.48
N PHE A 106 -6.49 2.41 3.74
CA PHE A 106 -6.62 3.50 2.78
C PHE A 106 -6.42 4.87 3.44
N CYS A 107 -6.97 5.08 4.64
CA CYS A 107 -6.81 6.31 5.38
C CYS A 107 -5.34 6.57 5.75
N ALA A 108 -4.62 5.55 6.22
CA ALA A 108 -3.19 5.64 6.54
C ALA A 108 -2.33 5.86 5.28
N GLU A 109 -2.64 5.19 4.17
CA GLU A 109 -1.93 5.34 2.90
C GLU A 109 -1.97 6.78 2.40
N VAL A 110 -3.15 7.40 2.36
CA VAL A 110 -3.28 8.78 1.83
C VAL A 110 -2.76 9.84 2.80
N ASP A 111 -2.77 9.58 4.10
CA ASP A 111 -2.24 10.49 5.12
C ASP A 111 -0.70 10.49 5.13
N THR A 112 -0.10 9.30 5.06
CA THR A 112 1.37 9.13 5.11
C THR A 112 2.04 9.15 3.74
N LEU A 113 1.26 8.93 2.67
CA LEU A 113 1.71 8.71 1.29
C LEU A 113 2.47 7.40 1.08
N ILE A 114 2.54 6.54 2.10
CA ILE A 114 3.26 5.26 2.11
C ILE A 114 2.30 4.14 1.69
N LEU A 115 2.79 3.26 0.82
CA LEU A 115 2.06 2.08 0.36
C LEU A 115 1.82 1.11 1.52
N THR A 116 0.57 0.72 1.74
CA THR A 116 0.19 -0.19 2.82
C THR A 116 -0.58 -1.39 2.25
N ALA A 117 -0.21 -2.59 2.68
CA ALA A 117 -0.96 -3.81 2.36
C ALA A 117 -1.50 -4.43 3.65
N GLY A 118 -2.71 -4.96 3.59
CA GLY A 118 -3.33 -5.71 4.68
C GLY A 118 -3.46 -7.18 4.30
N HIS A 119 -3.05 -8.07 5.20
CA HIS A 119 -3.16 -9.52 5.04
C HIS A 119 -3.85 -10.11 6.27
N ASP A 120 -4.63 -11.17 6.04
CA ASP A 120 -5.16 -12.00 7.12
C ASP A 120 -4.01 -12.87 7.66
N ALA A 121 -3.53 -12.55 8.87
CA ALA A 121 -2.34 -13.19 9.45
C ALA A 121 -2.53 -14.70 9.66
N ASP A 122 -3.76 -15.14 9.98
CA ASP A 122 -4.07 -16.56 10.21
C ASP A 122 -4.02 -17.39 8.91
N ARG A 123 -3.97 -16.72 7.75
CA ARG A 123 -3.89 -17.36 6.43
C ARG A 123 -2.50 -17.37 5.83
N LEU A 124 -1.52 -16.70 6.44
CA LEU A 124 -0.15 -16.68 5.96
C LEU A 124 0.62 -17.93 6.41
N LEU A 125 1.38 -18.53 5.50
CA LEU A 125 2.22 -19.68 5.80
C LEU A 125 3.65 -19.24 6.13
N GLU A 126 4.12 -19.53 7.34
CA GLU A 126 5.48 -19.15 7.75
C GLU A 126 6.58 -19.97 7.04
N PRO A 127 7.75 -19.37 6.72
CA PRO A 127 8.11 -17.97 6.93
C PRO A 127 7.59 -17.05 5.82
N VAL A 128 7.38 -15.78 6.16
CA VAL A 128 7.12 -14.73 5.18
C VAL A 128 8.44 -14.03 4.84
N CYS A 129 8.75 -13.90 3.55
CA CYS A 129 9.98 -13.26 3.08
C CYS A 129 9.69 -12.12 2.10
N MET A 130 10.40 -11.01 2.28
CA MET A 130 10.53 -10.00 1.24
C MET A 130 11.57 -10.48 0.24
N ASP A 131 11.19 -10.52 -1.02
CA ASP A 131 12.04 -11.01 -2.09
C ASP A 131 11.87 -10.17 -3.37
N VAL A 132 12.65 -10.50 -4.39
CA VAL A 132 12.59 -9.90 -5.71
C VAL A 132 11.96 -10.88 -6.68
N SER A 133 10.99 -10.43 -7.47
CA SER A 133 10.41 -11.26 -8.51
C SER A 133 11.41 -11.56 -9.64
N VAL A 134 11.29 -12.74 -10.22
CA VAL A 134 12.04 -13.24 -11.37
C VAL A 134 11.11 -13.48 -12.56
N PRO A 135 11.65 -13.58 -13.79
CA PRO A 135 10.82 -13.91 -14.95
C PRO A 135 10.06 -15.23 -14.75
N GLY A 136 8.75 -15.19 -15.00
CA GLY A 136 7.85 -16.34 -14.84
C GLY A 136 7.11 -16.39 -13.51
N ASP A 137 7.43 -15.50 -12.56
CA ASP A 137 6.64 -15.38 -11.33
C ASP A 137 5.20 -14.96 -11.61
N ARG A 138 4.27 -15.56 -10.86
CA ARG A 138 2.84 -15.30 -10.95
C ARG A 138 2.25 -15.19 -9.54
N GLN A 139 1.21 -14.37 -9.41
CA GLN A 139 0.37 -14.30 -8.22
C GLN A 139 -1.08 -14.60 -8.59
N THR A 140 -1.82 -15.17 -7.65
CA THR A 140 -3.26 -15.33 -7.78
C THR A 140 -3.94 -14.06 -7.26
N LEU A 141 -4.71 -13.39 -8.11
CA LEU A 141 -5.48 -12.22 -7.71
C LEU A 141 -6.64 -12.61 -6.80
N MET A 142 -7.25 -11.62 -6.11
CA MET A 142 -8.49 -11.83 -5.35
C MET A 142 -9.64 -12.38 -6.21
N SER A 143 -9.61 -12.18 -7.53
CA SER A 143 -10.57 -12.77 -8.47
C SER A 143 -10.33 -14.26 -8.75
N GLY A 144 -9.25 -14.85 -8.23
CA GLY A 144 -8.80 -16.22 -8.55
C GLY A 144 -7.95 -16.34 -9.82
N GLU A 145 -7.85 -15.26 -10.61
CA GLU A 145 -7.11 -15.26 -11.86
C GLU A 145 -5.60 -15.14 -11.60
N PRO A 146 -4.75 -15.94 -12.29
CA PRO A 146 -3.32 -15.79 -12.20
C PRO A 146 -2.86 -14.54 -12.96
N LYS A 147 -1.92 -13.82 -12.40
CA LYS A 147 -1.32 -12.62 -12.98
C LYS A 147 0.20 -12.67 -12.87
N ASP A 148 0.85 -12.39 -13.98
CA ASP A 148 2.31 -12.34 -14.00
C ASP A 148 2.83 -11.15 -13.18
N ILE A 149 3.91 -11.39 -12.44
CA ILE A 149 4.63 -10.38 -11.69
C ILE A 149 5.77 -9.87 -12.58
N LEU A 150 5.94 -8.55 -12.64
CA LEU A 150 7.03 -7.95 -13.41
C LEU A 150 8.35 -8.29 -12.71
N ALA A 151 9.30 -8.87 -13.43
CA ALA A 151 10.61 -9.23 -12.86
C ALA A 151 11.34 -8.00 -12.30
N GLY A 152 12.01 -8.18 -11.16
CA GLY A 152 12.73 -7.13 -10.45
C GLY A 152 11.87 -6.28 -9.52
N ASP A 153 10.61 -6.65 -9.31
CA ASP A 153 9.66 -6.02 -8.38
C ASP A 153 9.83 -6.59 -6.97
N MET A 154 9.54 -5.77 -5.96
CA MET A 154 9.49 -6.17 -4.57
C MET A 154 8.25 -7.02 -4.37
N VAL A 155 8.44 -8.22 -3.83
CA VAL A 155 7.36 -9.14 -3.50
C VAL A 155 7.44 -9.55 -2.04
N MET A 156 6.27 -9.83 -1.48
CA MET A 156 6.12 -10.57 -0.23
C MET A 156 5.68 -11.97 -0.60
N ARG A 157 6.38 -12.98 -0.10
CA ARG A 157 6.05 -14.39 -0.29
C ARG A 157 5.89 -15.04 1.06
N ASP A 158 4.91 -15.90 1.18
CA ASP A 158 4.83 -16.83 2.30
C ASP A 158 5.38 -18.20 1.85
N ALA A 159 5.33 -19.22 2.70
CA ALA A 159 5.82 -20.55 2.33
C ALA A 159 5.02 -21.23 1.20
N GLY A 160 3.86 -20.70 0.83
CA GLY A 160 3.04 -21.12 -0.30
C GLY A 160 3.44 -20.48 -1.64
N GLY A 161 4.22 -19.41 -1.62
CA GLY A 161 4.78 -18.75 -2.82
C GLY A 161 4.29 -17.34 -3.09
#